data_AF-A0A9P5T9X4-F1
#
_entry.id   AF-A0A9P5T9X4-F1
#
_cell.length_a   1.000
_cell.length_b   1.000
_cell.length_c   1.000
_cell.angle_alpha   90.00
_cell.angle_beta   90.00
_cell.angle_gamma   90.00
#
_symmetry.space_group_name_H-M   'P 1'
#
loop_
_entity.id
_entity.type
_entity.pdbx_description
1 polymer ?
#
loop_
_entity_poly.entity_id
_entity_poly.type
_entity_poly.pdbx_seq_one_letter_code
_entity_poly.pdbx_strand_id
1 'polypeptide(L)'
;MSSPAPQLQRRNVEVFDSGGAVIAGFWQYGTLQWDEFYKYLVPFIIASTDWSIFRYRPNRHQRGVLCPPGTGIVKPGYYILLSTTGEPTRVGLKSIPLLVRPPGSNTPPTPSHEPHYGIRARTRDGQCLVTGVTTQSICRLGVAHIFPRIYDTEWTHKGYPSKITDQADEASMGGSLKIDSVQNLITLRYDLRCAWDNYEFGIDPNNNYRITAFLNGNADCNGLHLKLDHIHDPTLRPLDELFTEHLMQCLFKFVIGPVEREWSWDECEVALDAFDLSDTGVWGTREGKELLEVMLADRLFDHRLSQLIPDDTSRTIS
;
A
#
# COMPACT_ATOMS: atom_id res chain seq x y z
N MET A 1 33.74 -10.11 15.16
CA MET A 1 32.64 -10.90 14.56
C MET A 1 31.36 -10.45 15.23
N SER A 2 30.66 -9.48 14.62
CA SER A 2 29.38 -9.01 15.14
C SER A 2 28.31 -10.04 14.76
N SER A 3 27.60 -10.59 15.75
CA SER A 3 26.43 -11.42 15.49
C SER A 3 25.43 -10.62 14.65
N PRO A 4 24.85 -11.20 13.58
CA PRO A 4 23.80 -10.51 12.84
C PRO A 4 22.65 -10.19 13.80
N ALA A 5 22.13 -8.98 13.72
CA ALA A 5 20.96 -8.56 14.50
C ALA A 5 19.81 -9.56 14.29
N PRO A 6 19.02 -9.89 15.32
CA PRO A 6 17.92 -10.82 15.18
C PRO A 6 16.93 -10.27 14.15
N GLN A 7 16.79 -10.94 13.01
CA GLN A 7 15.77 -10.62 12.02
C GLN A 7 14.40 -10.85 12.67
N LEU A 8 13.62 -9.78 12.79
CA LEU A 8 12.24 -9.88 13.26
C LEU A 8 11.45 -10.80 12.31
N GLN A 9 10.74 -11.75 12.90
CA GLN A 9 9.86 -12.62 12.12
C GLN A 9 8.79 -11.76 11.44
N ARG A 10 8.65 -11.90 10.11
CA ARG A 10 7.75 -11.07 9.29
C ARG A 10 6.31 -11.57 9.26
N ARG A 11 6.09 -12.88 9.34
CA ARG A 11 4.77 -13.54 9.33
C ARG A 11 4.65 -14.50 10.51
N ASN A 12 3.48 -14.54 11.14
CA ASN A 12 3.15 -15.50 12.20
C ASN A 12 1.94 -16.37 11.83
N VAL A 13 1.35 -16.15 10.66
CA VAL A 13 0.33 -16.99 10.01
C VAL A 13 0.84 -17.37 8.64
N GLU A 14 0.76 -18.65 8.29
CA GLU A 14 1.07 -19.15 6.94
C GLU A 14 0.05 -20.18 6.49
N VAL A 15 -0.32 -20.12 5.22
CA VAL A 15 -1.24 -21.05 4.55
C VAL A 15 -0.47 -21.75 3.44
N PHE A 16 -0.50 -23.08 3.47
CA PHE A 16 0.13 -23.95 2.50
C PHE A 16 -0.92 -24.50 1.51
N ASP A 17 -0.48 -24.85 0.31
CA ASP A 17 -1.24 -25.74 -0.57
C ASP A 17 -1.00 -27.22 -0.21
N SER A 18 -1.65 -28.11 -0.97
CA SER A 18 -1.48 -29.57 -0.81
C SER A 18 -0.09 -30.08 -1.21
N GLY A 19 0.68 -29.31 -1.98
CA GLY A 19 2.06 -29.60 -2.37
C GLY A 19 3.10 -29.13 -1.35
N GLY A 20 2.69 -28.40 -0.31
CA GLY A 20 3.59 -27.84 0.71
C GLY A 20 4.21 -26.50 0.35
N ALA A 21 3.73 -25.83 -0.71
CA ALA A 21 4.12 -24.46 -1.03
C ALA A 21 3.30 -23.46 -0.22
N VAL A 22 3.92 -22.35 0.23
CA VAL A 22 3.22 -21.25 0.89
C VAL A 22 2.46 -20.45 -0.17
N ILE A 23 1.15 -20.37 -0.01
CA ILE A 23 0.26 -19.62 -0.90
C ILE A 23 -0.26 -18.33 -0.29
N ALA A 24 -0.18 -18.21 1.03
CA ALA A 24 -0.47 -16.97 1.73
C ALA A 24 0.18 -16.92 3.12
N GLY A 25 0.33 -15.73 3.68
CA GLY A 25 0.68 -15.55 5.08
C GLY A 25 0.77 -14.09 5.45
N PHE A 26 0.73 -13.76 6.73
CA PHE A 26 0.75 -12.38 7.22
C PHE A 26 1.15 -12.33 8.69
N TRP A 27 1.32 -11.14 9.24
CA TRP A 27 1.44 -10.92 10.67
C TRP A 27 0.08 -10.61 11.30
N GLN A 28 -0.38 -11.49 12.17
CA GLN A 28 -1.60 -11.31 12.95
C GLN A 28 -1.30 -10.61 14.27
N TYR A 29 -1.99 -9.49 14.51
CA TYR A 29 -2.01 -8.73 15.77
C TYR A 29 -3.17 -9.08 16.71
N GLY A 30 -4.04 -10.00 16.31
CA GLY A 30 -5.22 -10.42 17.05
C GLY A 30 -6.50 -9.70 16.64
N THR A 31 -6.51 -9.02 15.50
CA THR A 31 -7.65 -8.24 15.00
C THR A 31 -8.32 -8.85 13.77
N LEU A 32 -7.59 -9.59 12.93
CA LEU A 32 -8.15 -10.11 11.67
C LEU A 32 -9.02 -11.35 11.90
N GLN A 33 -10.26 -11.31 11.44
CA GLN A 33 -11.24 -12.40 11.54
C GLN A 33 -11.14 -13.37 10.35
N TRP A 34 -11.68 -14.58 10.51
CA TRP A 34 -11.66 -15.58 9.44
C TRP A 34 -12.47 -15.14 8.23
N ASP A 35 -13.66 -14.57 8.39
CA ASP A 35 -14.45 -14.11 7.23
C ASP A 35 -13.68 -13.06 6.40
N GLU A 36 -12.94 -12.18 7.04
CA GLU A 36 -12.10 -11.15 6.41
C GLU A 36 -10.91 -11.77 5.68
N PHE A 37 -10.23 -12.71 6.34
CA PHE A 37 -9.10 -13.39 5.71
C PHE A 37 -9.54 -14.20 4.48
N TYR A 38 -10.70 -14.86 4.52
CA TYR A 38 -11.25 -15.51 3.33
C TYR A 38 -11.54 -14.48 2.22
N LYS A 39 -12.16 -13.33 2.54
CA LYS A 39 -12.41 -12.25 1.56
C LYS A 39 -11.11 -11.73 0.94
N TYR A 40 -10.02 -11.67 1.70
CA TYR A 40 -8.71 -11.26 1.20
C TYR A 40 -8.10 -12.26 0.21
N LEU A 41 -8.38 -13.55 0.37
CA LEU A 41 -7.83 -14.61 -0.48
C LEU A 41 -8.61 -14.81 -1.79
N VAL A 42 -9.94 -14.63 -1.76
CA VAL A 42 -10.84 -14.87 -2.90
C VAL A 42 -10.37 -14.21 -4.21
N PRO A 43 -9.91 -12.94 -4.24
CA PRO A 43 -9.47 -12.29 -5.48
C PRO A 43 -8.25 -12.94 -6.15
N PHE A 44 -7.46 -13.69 -5.37
CA PHE A 44 -6.15 -14.19 -5.78
C PHE A 44 -6.10 -15.71 -5.97
N ILE A 45 -6.99 -16.47 -5.33
CA ILE A 45 -6.96 -17.93 -5.39
C ILE A 45 -7.75 -18.45 -6.60
N ILE A 46 -7.06 -19.22 -7.45
CA ILE A 46 -7.65 -19.96 -8.56
C ILE A 46 -7.60 -21.45 -8.18
N ALA A 47 -8.75 -22.05 -7.87
CA ALA A 47 -8.82 -23.46 -7.47
C ALA A 47 -9.74 -24.25 -8.40
N SER A 48 -9.46 -25.55 -8.57
CA SER A 48 -10.32 -26.47 -9.34
C SER A 48 -11.63 -26.83 -8.65
N THR A 49 -11.76 -26.54 -7.37
CA THR A 49 -12.91 -26.85 -6.51
C THR A 49 -13.10 -25.73 -5.50
N ASP A 50 -14.29 -25.67 -4.88
CA ASP A 50 -14.46 -24.90 -3.66
C ASP A 50 -13.43 -25.32 -2.62
N TRP A 51 -12.95 -24.35 -1.84
CA TRP A 51 -11.84 -24.53 -0.91
C TRP A 51 -12.17 -24.05 0.50
N SER A 52 -11.47 -24.64 1.46
CA SER A 52 -11.51 -24.29 2.87
C SER A 52 -10.12 -24.36 3.49
N ILE A 53 -9.93 -23.61 4.56
CA ILE A 53 -8.69 -23.56 5.33
C ILE A 53 -8.81 -24.48 6.54
N PHE A 54 -7.77 -25.28 6.78
CA PHE A 54 -7.66 -26.18 7.92
C PHE A 54 -6.40 -25.86 8.71
N ARG A 55 -6.41 -26.08 10.03
CA ARG A 55 -5.18 -26.03 10.82
C ARG A 55 -4.20 -27.07 10.30
N TYR A 56 -2.91 -26.75 10.28
CA TYR A 56 -1.91 -27.62 9.69
C TYR A 56 -0.71 -27.80 10.61
N ARG A 57 -0.12 -28.99 10.58
CA ARG A 57 1.16 -29.30 11.22
C ARG A 57 2.15 -29.72 10.13
N PRO A 58 2.96 -28.78 9.60
CA PRO A 58 3.86 -29.04 8.48
C PRO A 58 4.79 -30.22 8.73
N ASN A 59 5.41 -30.29 9.91
CA ASN A 59 6.38 -31.34 10.27
C ASN A 59 5.80 -32.77 10.28
N ARG A 60 4.47 -32.92 10.34
CA ARG A 60 3.79 -34.22 10.34
C ARG A 60 2.90 -34.42 9.11
N HIS A 61 2.89 -33.45 8.20
CA HIS A 61 1.93 -33.35 7.08
C HIS A 61 0.49 -33.66 7.52
N GLN A 62 0.11 -33.18 8.71
CA GLN A 62 -1.15 -33.55 9.34
C GLN A 62 -2.16 -32.40 9.27
N ARG A 63 -3.32 -32.68 8.65
CA ARG A 63 -4.50 -31.82 8.68
C ARG A 63 -5.14 -31.83 10.07
N GLY A 64 -5.48 -30.65 10.57
CA GLY A 64 -6.21 -30.41 11.80
C GLY A 64 -7.66 -30.00 11.56
N VAL A 65 -8.19 -29.19 12.47
CA VAL A 65 -9.59 -28.75 12.47
C VAL A 65 -9.85 -27.73 11.35
N LEU A 66 -11.03 -27.80 10.75
CA LEU A 66 -11.55 -26.81 9.80
C LEU A 66 -11.61 -25.42 10.46
N CYS A 67 -11.17 -24.41 9.72
CA CYS A 67 -11.24 -23.00 10.09
C CYS A 67 -12.22 -22.29 9.15
N PRO A 68 -13.54 -22.34 9.45
CA PRO A 68 -14.55 -21.79 8.55
C PRO A 68 -14.53 -20.25 8.57
N PRO A 69 -15.07 -19.59 7.52
CA PRO A 69 -15.37 -18.16 7.57
C PRO A 69 -16.24 -17.83 8.80
N GLY A 70 -15.92 -16.73 9.47
CA GLY A 70 -16.68 -16.27 10.63
C GLY A 70 -15.92 -15.25 11.46
N THR A 71 -16.53 -14.81 12.55
CA THR A 71 -16.02 -13.74 13.43
C THR A 71 -14.87 -14.17 14.35
N GLY A 72 -14.46 -15.44 14.28
CA GLY A 72 -13.33 -15.95 15.03
C GLY A 72 -12.02 -15.32 14.53
N ILE A 73 -11.17 -14.91 15.46
CA ILE A 73 -9.85 -14.36 15.13
C ILE A 73 -8.93 -15.46 14.60
N VAL A 74 -8.28 -15.21 13.45
CA VAL A 74 -7.23 -16.08 12.91
C VAL A 74 -6.10 -16.16 13.94
N LYS A 75 -5.70 -17.36 14.37
CA LYS A 75 -4.63 -17.51 15.37
C LYS A 75 -3.27 -17.64 14.65
N PRO A 76 -2.18 -17.17 15.26
CA PRO A 76 -0.85 -17.49 14.77
C PRO A 76 -0.65 -19.00 14.62
N GLY A 77 -0.02 -19.41 13.53
CA GLY A 77 0.26 -20.80 13.22
C GLY A 77 0.18 -21.13 11.74
N TYR A 78 0.23 -22.43 11.46
CA TYR A 78 0.25 -22.97 10.11
C TYR A 78 -1.11 -23.53 9.73
N TYR A 79 -1.46 -23.32 8.47
CA TYR A 79 -2.73 -23.69 7.88
C TYR A 79 -2.53 -24.33 6.51
N ILE A 80 -3.51 -25.06 6.03
CA ILE A 80 -3.50 -25.67 4.70
C ILE A 80 -4.82 -25.40 4.00
N LEU A 81 -4.75 -25.02 2.73
CA LEU A 81 -5.91 -24.89 1.86
C LEU A 81 -6.15 -26.21 1.14
N LEU A 82 -7.36 -26.73 1.30
CA LEU A 82 -7.82 -27.97 0.69
C LEU A 82 -9.21 -27.75 0.09
N SER A 83 -9.77 -28.75 -0.57
CA SER A 83 -11.19 -28.70 -0.95
C SER A 83 -12.09 -28.55 0.30
N THR A 84 -13.35 -28.18 0.11
CA THR A 84 -14.34 -28.15 1.21
C THR A 84 -14.56 -29.52 1.87
N THR A 85 -14.34 -30.61 1.13
CA THR A 85 -14.34 -31.99 1.67
C THR A 85 -13.04 -32.33 2.43
N GLY A 86 -12.04 -31.47 2.33
CA GLY A 86 -10.73 -31.60 2.96
C GLY A 86 -9.76 -32.52 2.21
N GLU A 87 -10.01 -32.76 0.92
CA GLU A 87 -9.11 -33.47 0.01
C GLU A 87 -8.11 -32.51 -0.65
N PRO A 88 -6.94 -32.99 -1.09
CA PRO A 88 -6.01 -32.18 -1.89
C PRO A 88 -6.69 -31.56 -3.11
N THR A 89 -6.47 -30.26 -3.33
CA THR A 89 -6.94 -29.55 -4.52
C THR A 89 -5.79 -28.77 -5.15
N ARG A 90 -5.87 -28.53 -6.47
CA ARG A 90 -4.89 -27.73 -7.18
C ARG A 90 -5.19 -26.26 -6.96
N VAL A 91 -4.19 -25.53 -6.49
CA VAL A 91 -4.27 -24.09 -6.22
C VAL A 91 -3.29 -23.37 -7.14
N GLY A 92 -3.80 -22.42 -7.91
CA GLY A 92 -3.03 -21.41 -8.60
C GLY A 92 -3.24 -20.05 -7.93
N LEU A 93 -2.26 -19.17 -8.09
CA LEU A 93 -2.36 -17.77 -7.67
C LEU A 93 -2.52 -16.88 -8.90
N LYS A 94 -3.53 -16.02 -8.88
CA LYS A 94 -3.70 -14.96 -9.86
C LYS A 94 -2.60 -13.93 -9.63
N SER A 95 -1.75 -13.76 -10.64
CA SER A 95 -0.80 -12.65 -10.66
C SER A 95 -1.53 -11.35 -11.00
N ILE A 96 -1.26 -10.29 -10.25
CA ILE A 96 -1.64 -8.92 -10.61
C ILE A 96 -0.37 -8.05 -10.69
N PRO A 97 -0.37 -6.98 -11.50
CA PRO A 97 0.76 -6.05 -11.51
C PRO A 97 0.91 -5.38 -10.14
N LEU A 98 2.10 -5.47 -9.56
CA LEU A 98 2.47 -4.69 -8.37
C LEU A 98 2.77 -3.25 -8.81
N LEU A 99 2.05 -2.29 -8.23
CA LEU A 99 2.26 -0.87 -8.47
C LEU A 99 3.34 -0.33 -7.53
N VAL A 100 4.61 -0.59 -7.85
CA VAL A 100 5.77 -0.12 -7.09
C VAL A 100 5.75 1.40 -6.92
N ARG A 101 6.04 1.88 -5.72
CA ARG A 101 6.08 3.32 -5.43
C ARG A 101 7.51 3.81 -5.35
N PRO A 102 7.79 5.06 -5.75
CA PRO A 102 9.03 5.69 -5.35
C PRO A 102 9.03 5.76 -3.82
N PRO A 103 10.14 5.42 -3.16
CA PRO A 103 10.26 5.63 -1.73
C PRO A 103 10.00 7.11 -1.45
N GLY A 104 9.10 7.39 -0.50
CA GLY A 104 8.98 8.74 0.02
C GLY A 104 10.35 9.14 0.53
N SER A 105 10.91 10.26 0.04
CA SER A 105 12.17 10.77 0.58
C SER A 105 12.03 10.86 2.11
N ASN A 106 13.00 10.31 2.83
CA ASN A 106 13.16 10.40 4.29
C ASN A 106 13.62 11.80 4.73
N THR A 107 13.84 12.69 3.76
CA THR A 107 13.94 14.12 3.99
C THR A 107 12.53 14.71 4.12
N PRO A 108 12.17 15.27 5.29
CA PRO A 108 10.90 15.95 5.45
C PRO A 108 10.83 17.12 4.46
N PRO A 109 9.66 17.40 3.86
CA PRO A 109 9.54 18.51 2.92
C PRO A 109 9.90 19.81 3.62
N THR A 110 10.89 20.52 3.08
CA THR A 110 11.15 21.91 3.46
C THR A 110 10.08 22.81 2.85
N PRO A 111 9.75 23.97 3.45
CA PRO A 111 8.74 24.89 2.90
C PRO A 111 8.98 25.31 1.44
N SER A 112 10.24 25.31 0.98
CA SER A 112 10.63 25.65 -0.39
C SER A 112 10.50 24.49 -1.40
N HIS A 113 10.22 23.27 -0.94
CA HIS A 113 10.12 22.05 -1.76
C HIS A 113 8.82 21.28 -1.50
N GLU A 114 7.79 21.93 -0.95
CA GLU A 114 6.49 21.30 -0.79
C GLU A 114 5.80 21.15 -2.16
N PRO A 115 5.42 19.93 -2.58
CA PRO A 115 4.67 19.75 -3.81
C PRO A 115 3.35 20.52 -3.76
N HIS A 116 2.91 21.06 -4.90
CA HIS A 116 1.71 21.91 -5.00
C HIS A 116 0.45 21.25 -4.39
N TYR A 117 0.36 19.92 -4.45
CA TYR A 117 -0.74 19.13 -3.91
C TYR A 117 -0.71 18.95 -2.38
N GLY A 118 0.46 19.06 -1.76
CA GLY A 118 0.67 18.80 -0.33
C GLY A 118 -0.10 19.77 0.56
N ILE A 119 -0.11 21.05 0.18
CA ILE A 119 -0.77 22.12 0.94
C ILE A 119 -2.28 21.87 1.05
N ARG A 120 -2.93 21.47 -0.06
CA ARG A 120 -4.38 21.23 -0.08
C ARG A 120 -4.77 20.04 0.78
N ALA A 121 -4.04 18.93 0.68
CA ALA A 121 -4.29 17.74 1.49
C ALA A 121 -4.11 18.03 2.99
N ARG A 122 -3.03 18.71 3.38
CA ARG A 122 -2.78 19.10 4.78
C ARG A 122 -3.82 20.06 5.33
N THR A 123 -4.24 21.04 4.51
CA THR A 123 -5.27 22.00 4.92
C THR A 123 -6.61 21.31 5.15
N ARG A 124 -6.94 20.33 4.30
CA ARG A 124 -8.15 19.51 4.46
C ARG A 124 -8.06 18.61 5.70
N ASP A 125 -6.94 17.90 5.87
CA ASP A 125 -6.82 16.86 6.89
C ASP A 125 -6.52 17.40 8.29
N GLY A 126 -5.63 18.40 8.39
CA GLY A 126 -5.19 19.02 9.66
C GLY A 126 -4.49 18.07 10.65
N GLN A 127 -4.43 16.76 10.36
CA GLN A 127 -3.92 15.71 11.23
C GLN A 127 -3.46 14.49 10.44
N CYS A 128 -2.73 13.59 11.08
CA CYS A 128 -2.55 12.24 10.55
C CYS A 128 -3.90 11.50 10.54
N LEU A 129 -4.39 11.10 9.37
CA LEU A 129 -5.69 10.42 9.26
C LEU A 129 -5.72 9.03 9.90
N VAL A 130 -4.56 8.40 10.15
CA VAL A 130 -4.47 7.10 10.83
C VAL A 130 -4.50 7.26 12.35
N THR A 131 -3.68 8.14 12.91
CA THR A 131 -3.47 8.25 14.36
C THR A 131 -4.23 9.40 15.02
N GLY A 132 -4.72 10.37 14.24
CA GLY A 132 -5.32 11.61 14.74
C GLY A 132 -4.32 12.62 15.31
N VAL A 133 -3.02 12.38 15.18
CA VAL A 133 -1.99 13.31 15.68
C VAL A 133 -2.04 14.60 14.87
N THR A 134 -2.30 15.71 15.56
CA THR A 134 -2.17 17.07 15.05
C THR A 134 -0.78 17.62 15.37
N THR A 135 -0.22 18.42 14.48
CA THR A 135 1.08 19.07 14.72
C THR A 135 1.23 20.30 13.84
N GLN A 136 1.90 21.32 14.38
CA GLN A 136 2.30 22.51 13.63
C GLN A 136 3.56 22.25 12.78
N SER A 137 4.27 21.15 13.03
CA SER A 137 5.50 20.82 12.33
C SER A 137 5.20 20.05 11.04
N ILE A 138 5.37 20.72 9.90
CA ILE A 138 5.27 20.09 8.58
C ILE A 138 6.15 18.85 8.42
N CYS A 139 7.26 18.76 9.16
CA CYS A 139 8.17 17.63 9.08
C CYS A 139 7.63 16.34 9.70
N ARG A 140 6.57 16.41 10.51
CA ARG A 140 5.99 15.26 11.22
C ARG A 140 4.83 14.61 10.46
N LEU A 141 4.29 15.30 9.46
CA LEU A 141 3.20 14.83 8.62
C LEU A 141 3.62 14.81 7.15
N GLY A 142 3.50 13.65 6.51
CA GLY A 142 3.69 13.49 5.07
C GLY A 142 2.35 13.39 4.35
N VAL A 143 2.27 13.92 3.13
CA VAL A 143 1.15 13.66 2.22
C VAL A 143 1.53 12.51 1.30
N ALA A 144 0.62 11.56 1.12
CA ALA A 144 0.82 10.43 0.24
C ALA A 144 -0.38 10.31 -0.71
N HIS A 145 -0.11 9.90 -1.96
CA HIS A 145 -1.17 9.49 -2.86
C HIS A 145 -1.74 8.14 -2.45
N ILE A 146 -3.05 7.94 -2.61
CA ILE A 146 -3.70 6.66 -2.37
C ILE A 146 -3.41 5.71 -3.53
N PHE A 147 -3.57 6.19 -4.76
CA PHE A 147 -3.12 5.56 -5.99
C PHE A 147 -1.84 6.25 -6.49
N PRO A 148 -0.76 5.51 -6.82
CA PRO A 148 0.51 6.15 -7.11
C PRO A 148 0.47 6.99 -8.40
N ARG A 149 1.03 8.19 -8.30
CA ARG A 149 1.04 9.21 -9.37
C ARG A 149 1.71 8.74 -10.67
N ILE A 150 2.76 7.94 -10.56
CA ILE A 150 3.55 7.46 -11.70
C ILE A 150 2.76 6.59 -12.68
N TYR A 151 1.62 6.02 -12.25
CA TYR A 151 0.79 5.14 -13.06
C TYR A 151 -0.39 5.88 -13.69
N ASP A 152 -0.13 7.07 -14.26
CA ASP A 152 -1.10 7.95 -14.93
C ASP A 152 -1.94 7.24 -16.02
N THR A 153 -1.31 6.31 -16.73
CA THR A 153 -1.92 5.54 -17.80
C THR A 153 -2.92 4.53 -17.24
N GLU A 154 -2.55 3.82 -16.17
CA GLU A 154 -3.46 2.87 -15.49
C GLU A 154 -4.58 3.63 -14.76
N TRP A 155 -4.26 4.78 -14.17
CA TRP A 155 -5.23 5.70 -13.57
C TRP A 155 -6.31 6.12 -14.59
N THR A 156 -5.89 6.47 -15.80
CA THR A 156 -6.78 6.83 -16.90
C THR A 156 -7.58 5.63 -17.41
N HIS A 157 -6.95 4.48 -17.58
CA HIS A 157 -7.61 3.24 -18.03
C HIS A 157 -8.70 2.79 -17.05
N LYS A 158 -8.44 2.89 -15.73
CA LYS A 158 -9.43 2.62 -14.68
C LYS A 158 -10.55 3.68 -14.60
N GLY A 159 -10.44 4.77 -15.36
CA GLY A 159 -11.46 5.81 -15.46
C GLY A 159 -11.54 6.70 -14.23
N TYR A 160 -10.49 6.78 -13.41
CA TYR A 160 -10.52 7.63 -12.20
C TYR A 160 -10.69 9.13 -12.48
N PRO A 161 -10.14 9.73 -13.56
CA PRO A 161 -10.34 11.16 -13.82
C PRO A 161 -11.82 11.58 -13.86
N SER A 162 -12.72 10.73 -14.36
CA SER A 162 -14.15 11.01 -14.43
C SER A 162 -14.89 10.78 -13.10
N LYS A 163 -14.27 10.07 -12.15
CA LYS A 163 -14.81 9.82 -10.80
C LYS A 163 -14.42 10.89 -9.79
N ILE A 164 -13.38 11.68 -10.08
CA ILE A 164 -12.97 12.80 -9.23
C ILE A 164 -14.00 13.93 -9.34
N THR A 165 -14.58 14.27 -8.18
CA THR A 165 -15.57 15.32 -7.97
C THR A 165 -15.00 16.55 -7.26
N ASP A 166 -13.71 16.55 -6.91
CA ASP A 166 -12.97 17.74 -6.47
C ASP A 166 -13.17 18.90 -7.45
N GLN A 167 -13.55 20.06 -6.90
CA GLN A 167 -13.95 21.27 -7.64
C GLN A 167 -12.84 22.34 -7.67
N ALA A 168 -11.64 22.02 -7.20
CA ALA A 168 -10.53 22.95 -7.30
C ALA A 168 -10.11 23.18 -8.77
N ASP A 169 -9.25 24.17 -8.97
CA ASP A 169 -8.68 24.45 -10.29
C ASP A 169 -7.90 23.24 -10.83
N GLU A 170 -7.99 22.96 -12.14
CA GLU A 170 -7.35 21.80 -12.76
C GLU A 170 -5.83 21.79 -12.56
N ALA A 171 -5.16 22.94 -12.57
CA ALA A 171 -3.72 23.01 -12.32
C ALA A 171 -3.38 22.53 -10.90
N SER A 172 -4.27 22.76 -9.93
CA SER A 172 -4.13 22.31 -8.54
C SER A 172 -4.50 20.84 -8.30
N MET A 173 -4.96 20.14 -9.35
CA MET A 173 -5.33 18.72 -9.32
C MET A 173 -4.43 17.85 -10.20
N GLY A 174 -3.34 18.40 -10.76
CA GLY A 174 -2.48 17.66 -11.68
C GLY A 174 -3.05 17.62 -13.10
N GLY A 175 -3.69 18.72 -13.52
CA GLY A 175 -4.27 18.91 -14.86
C GLY A 175 -5.54 18.10 -15.09
N SER A 176 -5.83 17.82 -16.36
CA SER A 176 -7.00 17.06 -16.80
C SER A 176 -7.04 15.60 -16.27
N LEU A 177 -5.90 15.07 -15.83
CA LEU A 177 -5.80 13.76 -15.19
C LEU A 177 -6.40 13.75 -13.78
N LYS A 178 -6.43 14.91 -13.10
CA LYS A 178 -6.92 15.07 -11.72
C LYS A 178 -6.22 14.15 -10.69
N ILE A 179 -5.03 13.63 -11.01
CA ILE A 179 -4.33 12.63 -10.20
C ILE A 179 -3.80 13.19 -8.86
N ASP A 180 -3.58 14.50 -8.81
CA ASP A 180 -3.14 15.23 -7.62
C ASP A 180 -4.34 15.86 -6.86
N SER A 181 -5.58 15.46 -7.19
CA SER A 181 -6.77 15.83 -6.43
C SER A 181 -6.68 15.36 -4.98
N VAL A 182 -7.23 16.14 -4.04
CA VAL A 182 -7.29 15.75 -2.64
C VAL A 182 -8.00 14.40 -2.43
N GLN A 183 -8.91 14.00 -3.31
CA GLN A 183 -9.59 12.71 -3.21
C GLN A 183 -8.65 11.51 -3.45
N ASN A 184 -7.47 11.73 -4.03
CA ASN A 184 -6.38 10.75 -4.15
C ASN A 184 -5.26 10.98 -3.12
N LEU A 185 -5.45 11.84 -2.11
CA LEU A 185 -4.40 12.18 -1.15
C LEU A 185 -4.84 11.90 0.29
N ILE A 186 -3.89 11.53 1.13
CA ILE A 186 -4.05 11.42 2.59
C ILE A 186 -2.82 11.97 3.33
N THR A 187 -3.06 12.58 4.48
CA THR A 187 -2.01 13.04 5.39
C THR A 187 -1.73 11.98 6.46
N LEU A 188 -0.47 11.59 6.59
CA LEU A 188 0.01 10.52 7.48
C LEU A 188 1.12 11.03 8.39
N ARG A 189 1.30 10.38 9.55
CA ARG A 189 2.53 10.49 10.33
C ARG A 189 3.67 10.01 9.44
N TYR A 190 4.83 10.68 9.52
CA TYR A 190 5.87 10.51 8.52
C TYR A 190 6.38 9.05 8.36
N ASP A 191 6.60 8.35 9.45
CA ASP A 191 6.93 6.93 9.48
C ASP A 191 5.80 6.03 8.91
N LEU A 192 4.53 6.37 9.17
CA LEU A 192 3.39 5.68 8.56
C LEU A 192 3.25 5.96 7.07
N ARG A 193 3.76 7.09 6.57
CA ARG A 193 3.87 7.33 5.12
C ARG A 193 4.86 6.36 4.49
N CYS A 194 6.01 6.11 5.11
CA CYS A 194 6.96 5.11 4.61
C CYS A 194 6.32 3.71 4.55
N ALA A 195 5.63 3.29 5.63
CA ALA A 195 4.89 2.03 5.65
C ALA A 195 3.74 1.98 4.62
N TRP A 196 3.07 3.10 4.38
CA TRP A 196 2.04 3.24 3.34
C TRP A 196 2.60 3.06 1.93
N ASP A 197 3.71 3.74 1.62
CA ASP A 197 4.36 3.64 0.31
C ASP A 197 4.92 2.23 0.06
N ASN A 198 5.20 1.48 1.13
CA ASN A 198 5.61 0.09 1.06
C ASN A 198 4.46 -0.92 1.02
N TYR A 199 3.21 -0.48 1.11
CA TYR A 199 2.00 -1.31 1.22
C TYR A 199 1.90 -2.17 2.49
N GLU A 200 2.58 -1.78 3.57
CA GLU A 200 2.66 -2.61 4.79
C GLU A 200 1.34 -2.69 5.56
N PHE A 201 0.44 -1.74 5.32
CA PHE A 201 -0.92 -1.73 5.85
C PHE A 201 -1.89 -1.17 4.82
N GLY A 202 -3.15 -1.63 4.87
CA GLY A 202 -4.22 -1.16 4.02
C GLY A 202 -5.43 -0.66 4.81
N ILE A 203 -6.33 0.04 4.13
CA ILE A 203 -7.58 0.56 4.70
C ILE A 203 -8.75 -0.07 3.95
N ASP A 204 -9.70 -0.65 4.69
CA ASP A 204 -10.91 -1.25 4.11
C ASP A 204 -12.11 -0.30 4.23
N PRO A 205 -12.51 0.40 3.15
CA PRO A 205 -13.63 1.34 3.20
C PRO A 205 -14.97 0.64 3.50
N ASN A 206 -15.10 -0.66 3.19
CA ASN A 206 -16.32 -1.44 3.46
C ASN A 206 -16.43 -1.90 4.91
N ASN A 207 -15.39 -1.64 5.72
CA ASN A 207 -15.29 -2.07 7.10
C ASN A 207 -15.03 -0.86 8.00
N ASN A 208 -15.82 0.19 7.81
CA ASN A 208 -15.71 1.45 8.53
C ASN A 208 -14.30 2.09 8.44
N TYR A 209 -13.60 1.88 7.32
CA TYR A 209 -12.21 2.31 7.12
C TYR A 209 -11.23 1.74 8.14
N ARG A 210 -11.45 0.49 8.58
CA ARG A 210 -10.51 -0.18 9.46
C ARG A 210 -9.17 -0.41 8.76
N ILE A 211 -8.10 -0.16 9.50
CA ILE A 211 -6.72 -0.34 9.09
C ILE A 211 -6.27 -1.75 9.48
N THR A 212 -5.67 -2.47 8.52
CA THR A 212 -5.06 -3.79 8.74
C THR A 212 -3.59 -3.71 8.34
N ALA A 213 -2.69 -3.99 9.28
CA ALA A 213 -1.26 -4.13 9.00
C ALA A 213 -0.90 -5.59 8.74
N PHE A 214 -0.05 -5.84 7.75
CA PHE A 214 0.30 -7.18 7.29
C PHE A 214 1.70 -7.63 7.73
N LEU A 215 2.53 -6.68 8.17
CA LEU A 215 3.88 -6.92 8.68
C LEU A 215 3.99 -6.61 10.17
N ASN A 216 4.98 -7.26 10.81
CA ASN A 216 5.40 -6.96 12.18
C ASN A 216 6.00 -5.54 12.27
N GLY A 217 5.79 -4.83 13.38
CA GLY A 217 6.29 -3.46 13.60
C GLY A 217 5.23 -2.35 13.49
N ASN A 218 4.07 -2.63 12.91
CA ASN A 218 2.97 -1.68 12.68
C ASN A 218 1.79 -1.88 13.67
N ALA A 219 2.10 -2.28 14.90
CA ALA A 219 1.08 -2.56 15.92
C ALA A 219 0.28 -1.32 16.34
N ASP A 220 0.86 -0.13 16.17
CA ASP A 220 0.31 1.13 16.60
C ASP A 220 -0.75 1.71 15.64
N CYS A 221 -0.79 1.24 14.39
CA CYS A 221 -1.86 1.57 13.43
C CYS A 221 -2.88 0.45 13.23
N ASN A 222 -2.51 -0.81 13.47
CA ASN A 222 -3.37 -1.95 13.20
C ASN A 222 -4.66 -1.94 14.05
N GLY A 223 -5.81 -2.11 13.40
CA GLY A 223 -7.13 -2.12 14.04
C GLY A 223 -7.70 -0.72 14.31
N LEU A 224 -6.95 0.35 14.05
CA LEU A 224 -7.50 1.71 14.05
C LEU A 224 -8.47 1.90 12.87
N HIS A 225 -9.19 3.02 12.88
CA HIS A 225 -10.08 3.42 11.79
C HIS A 225 -9.67 4.80 11.29
N LEU A 226 -9.68 4.97 9.96
CA LEU A 226 -9.32 6.22 9.32
C LEU A 226 -10.20 7.38 9.81
N LYS A 227 -9.58 8.49 10.18
CA LYS A 227 -10.24 9.67 10.75
C LYS A 227 -10.79 10.58 9.67
N LEU A 228 -12.02 10.34 9.23
CA LEU A 228 -12.67 11.16 8.20
C LEU A 228 -13.80 12.07 8.73
N ASP A 229 -14.08 12.04 10.03
CA ASP A 229 -15.25 12.70 10.63
C ASP A 229 -15.31 14.21 10.41
N HIS A 230 -14.15 14.86 10.20
CA HIS A 230 -14.03 16.29 9.96
C HIS A 230 -14.17 16.68 8.47
N ILE A 231 -14.19 15.70 7.55
CA ILE A 231 -14.32 15.92 6.10
C ILE A 231 -15.76 15.60 5.70
N HIS A 232 -16.63 16.60 5.88
CA HIS A 232 -18.05 16.47 5.57
C HIS A 232 -18.37 16.64 4.09
N ASP A 233 -17.57 17.41 3.36
CA ASP A 233 -17.77 17.65 1.94
C ASP A 233 -17.37 16.40 1.13
N PRO A 234 -18.31 15.74 0.43
CA PRO A 234 -18.02 14.55 -0.36
C PRO A 234 -17.06 14.82 -1.52
N THR A 235 -16.96 16.06 -2.01
CA THR A 235 -16.02 16.43 -3.09
C THR A 235 -14.56 16.49 -2.60
N LEU A 236 -14.35 16.60 -1.29
CA LEU A 236 -13.02 16.64 -0.67
C LEU A 236 -12.63 15.30 -0.04
N ARG A 237 -13.60 14.40 0.16
CA ARG A 237 -13.38 13.11 0.81
C ARG A 237 -12.55 12.19 -0.10
N PRO A 238 -11.51 11.52 0.45
CA PRO A 238 -10.80 10.45 -0.25
C PRO A 238 -11.74 9.46 -0.92
N LEU A 239 -11.42 9.05 -2.15
CA LEU A 239 -12.28 8.16 -2.94
C LEU A 239 -12.10 6.71 -2.47
N ASP A 240 -13.18 6.07 -2.02
CA ASP A 240 -13.19 4.72 -1.44
C ASP A 240 -12.62 3.65 -2.38
N GLU A 241 -12.86 3.78 -3.69
CA GLU A 241 -12.31 2.86 -4.67
C GLU A 241 -10.77 2.85 -4.67
N LEU A 242 -10.12 3.99 -4.38
CA LEU A 242 -8.67 4.08 -4.34
C LEU A 242 -8.12 3.34 -3.11
N PHE A 243 -8.82 3.37 -1.98
CA PHE A 243 -8.47 2.55 -0.82
C PHE A 243 -8.62 1.06 -1.12
N THR A 244 -9.66 0.69 -1.88
CA THR A 244 -9.86 -0.70 -2.30
C THR A 244 -8.70 -1.18 -3.17
N GLU A 245 -8.25 -0.38 -4.14
CA GLU A 245 -7.06 -0.70 -4.94
C GLU A 245 -5.77 -0.77 -4.10
N HIS A 246 -5.56 0.19 -3.20
CA HIS A 246 -4.39 0.18 -2.31
C HIS A 246 -4.38 -1.08 -1.43
N LEU A 247 -5.53 -1.45 -0.86
CA LEU A 247 -5.67 -2.68 -0.08
C LEU A 247 -5.34 -3.92 -0.93
N MET A 248 -5.81 -4.00 -2.18
CA MET A 248 -5.47 -5.12 -3.08
C MET A 248 -3.95 -5.24 -3.32
N GLN A 249 -3.24 -4.11 -3.47
CA GLN A 249 -1.78 -4.10 -3.60
C GLN A 249 -1.08 -4.57 -2.31
N CYS A 250 -1.59 -4.18 -1.13
CA CYS A 250 -1.10 -4.67 0.16
C CYS A 250 -1.28 -6.19 0.30
N LEU A 251 -2.47 -6.69 -0.04
CA LEU A 251 -2.77 -8.12 0.01
C LEU A 251 -1.86 -8.89 -0.95
N PHE A 252 -1.72 -8.41 -2.19
CA PHE A 252 -0.86 -9.05 -3.16
C PHE A 252 0.60 -9.12 -2.70
N LYS A 253 1.13 -8.01 -2.19
CA LYS A 253 2.53 -7.92 -1.77
C LYS A 253 2.84 -8.74 -0.51
N PHE A 254 1.99 -8.66 0.51
CA PHE A 254 2.32 -9.21 1.83
C PHE A 254 1.50 -10.40 2.25
N VAL A 255 0.29 -10.59 1.70
CA VAL A 255 -0.59 -11.71 2.07
C VAL A 255 -0.44 -12.88 1.12
N ILE A 256 -0.28 -12.65 -0.17
CA ILE A 256 -0.30 -13.71 -1.19
C ILE A 256 1.12 -14.23 -1.48
N GLY A 257 1.22 -15.54 -1.71
CA GLY A 257 2.47 -16.21 -2.08
C GLY A 257 3.47 -16.36 -0.92
N PRO A 258 4.69 -16.86 -1.23
CA PRO A 258 5.77 -16.90 -0.27
C PRO A 258 6.16 -15.48 0.17
N VAL A 259 6.93 -15.37 1.26
CA VAL A 259 7.65 -14.12 1.52
C VAL A 259 8.67 -14.00 0.40
N GLU A 260 8.40 -13.18 -0.62
CA GLU A 260 9.47 -12.76 -1.52
C GLU A 260 10.54 -12.10 -0.65
N ARG A 261 11.80 -12.40 -0.96
CA ARG A 261 12.95 -11.78 -0.29
C ARG A 261 12.90 -10.30 -0.66
N GLU A 262 12.19 -9.54 0.15
CA GLU A 262 12.09 -8.12 -0.03
C GLU A 262 13.48 -7.54 0.16
N TRP A 263 13.87 -6.75 -0.83
CA TRP A 263 14.76 -5.62 -0.63
C TRP A 263 14.32 -4.87 0.62
N SER A 264 15.13 -4.85 1.67
CA SER A 264 14.88 -3.93 2.78
C SER A 264 15.25 -2.54 2.29
N TRP A 265 14.32 -1.59 2.35
CA TRP A 265 14.59 -0.18 2.06
C TRP A 265 15.73 0.41 2.88
N ASP A 266 16.08 -0.23 4.00
CA ASP A 266 17.31 -0.01 4.78
C ASP A 266 18.59 -0.05 3.92
N GLU A 267 18.61 -0.82 2.82
CA GLU A 267 19.76 -0.92 1.89
C GLU A 267 19.74 0.19 0.81
N CYS A 268 18.56 0.75 0.50
CA CYS A 268 18.40 1.82 -0.50
C CYS A 268 18.47 3.24 0.08
N GLU A 269 18.27 3.40 1.40
CA GLU A 269 18.22 4.70 2.09
C GLU A 269 19.42 5.60 1.76
N VAL A 270 20.61 5.01 1.66
CA VAL A 270 21.87 5.71 1.36
C VAL A 270 22.01 6.03 -0.14
N ALA A 271 21.53 5.14 -1.02
CA ALA A 271 21.64 5.31 -2.47
C ALA A 271 20.64 6.34 -3.03
N LEU A 272 19.49 6.53 -2.36
CA LEU A 272 18.37 7.35 -2.84
C LEU A 272 18.52 8.85 -2.54
N ASP A 273 19.07 9.22 -1.38
CA ASP A 273 19.34 10.64 -1.06
C ASP A 273 20.45 11.22 -1.94
N ALA A 274 21.38 10.39 -2.43
CA ALA A 274 22.45 10.80 -3.34
C ALA A 274 22.18 10.50 -4.82
N PHE A 275 21.15 9.69 -5.14
CA PHE A 275 20.94 9.11 -6.48
C PHE A 275 22.24 8.50 -7.03
N ASP A 276 22.99 7.81 -6.16
CA ASP A 276 24.30 7.28 -6.50
C ASP A 276 24.14 5.98 -7.32
N LEU A 277 24.13 6.13 -8.64
CA LEU A 277 24.03 5.03 -9.60
C LEU A 277 25.27 4.12 -9.63
N SER A 278 26.33 4.43 -8.87
CA SER A 278 27.56 3.64 -8.85
C SER A 278 27.43 2.34 -8.06
N ASP A 279 26.43 2.22 -7.18
CA ASP A 279 26.18 0.99 -6.43
C ASP A 279 25.52 -0.08 -7.33
N THR A 280 26.36 -0.89 -7.96
CA THR A 280 25.91 -2.02 -8.79
C THR A 280 25.22 -3.14 -8.00
N GLY A 281 25.38 -3.20 -6.67
CA GLY A 281 24.64 -4.12 -5.80
C GLY A 281 23.17 -3.75 -5.72
N VAL A 282 22.86 -2.46 -5.84
CA VAL A 282 21.51 -1.92 -5.93
C VAL A 282 21.08 -1.85 -7.42
N TRP A 283 21.67 -0.98 -8.23
CA TRP A 283 21.16 -0.70 -9.59
C TRP A 283 21.41 -1.81 -10.62
N GLY A 284 22.24 -2.79 -10.30
CA GLY A 284 22.54 -3.92 -11.18
C GLY A 284 21.44 -4.98 -11.22
N THR A 285 20.54 -5.00 -10.22
CA THR A 285 19.47 -5.99 -10.11
C THR A 285 18.28 -5.65 -11.01
N ARG A 286 17.30 -6.56 -11.08
CA ARG A 286 16.06 -6.28 -11.81
C ARG A 286 15.23 -5.23 -11.07
N GLU A 287 15.12 -5.39 -9.77
CA GLU A 287 14.33 -4.56 -8.87
C GLU A 287 14.87 -3.13 -8.79
N GLY A 288 16.20 -2.98 -8.77
CA GLY A 288 16.86 -1.66 -8.82
C GLY A 288 16.61 -0.92 -10.13
N LYS A 289 16.50 -1.63 -11.25
CA LYS A 289 16.15 -1.03 -12.56
C LYS A 289 14.68 -0.61 -12.61
N GLU A 290 13.77 -1.45 -12.12
CA GLU A 290 12.34 -1.10 -12.00
C GLU A 290 12.17 0.14 -11.10
N LEU A 291 12.93 0.25 -10.01
CA LEU A 291 12.94 1.43 -9.15
C LEU A 291 13.48 2.69 -9.86
N LEU A 292 14.57 2.56 -10.62
CA LEU A 292 15.11 3.68 -11.40
C LEU A 292 14.07 4.22 -12.39
N GLU A 293 13.37 3.33 -13.09
CA GLU A 293 12.28 3.71 -14.01
C GLU A 293 11.16 4.46 -13.27
N VAL A 294 10.74 3.94 -12.11
CA VAL A 294 9.73 4.58 -11.24
C VAL A 294 10.15 5.98 -10.81
N MET A 295 11.39 6.16 -10.36
CA MET A 295 11.90 7.46 -9.90
C MET A 295 12.02 8.47 -11.05
N LEU A 296 12.47 8.02 -12.23
CA LEU A 296 12.54 8.88 -13.41
C LEU A 296 11.14 9.29 -13.88
N ALA A 297 10.18 8.36 -13.86
CA ALA A 297 8.79 8.65 -14.21
C ALA A 297 8.16 9.70 -13.29
N ASP A 298 8.38 9.59 -11.98
CA ASP A 298 7.89 10.56 -10.99
C ASP A 298 8.47 11.97 -11.23
N ARG A 299 9.80 12.07 -11.39
CA ARG A 299 10.47 13.35 -11.65
C ARG A 299 10.07 13.98 -13.00
N LEU A 300 9.90 13.17 -14.03
CA LEU A 300 9.47 13.65 -15.35
C LEU A 300 7.99 14.05 -15.36
N PHE A 301 7.16 13.51 -14.48
CA PHE A 301 5.75 13.87 -14.39
C PHE A 301 5.57 15.36 -14.08
N ASP A 302 6.29 15.89 -13.08
CA ASP A 302 6.24 17.32 -12.76
C ASP A 302 6.68 18.21 -13.93
N HIS A 303 7.69 17.77 -14.68
CA HIS A 303 8.13 18.49 -15.87
C HIS A 303 7.04 18.50 -16.95
N ARG A 304 6.39 17.35 -17.21
CA ARG A 304 5.28 17.26 -18.17
C ARG A 304 4.11 18.16 -17.78
N LEU A 305 3.74 18.21 -16.50
CA LEU A 305 2.70 19.13 -16.02
C LEU A 305 3.08 20.60 -16.19
N SER A 306 4.33 20.97 -15.88
CA SER A 306 4.79 22.34 -16.02
C SER A 306 4.74 22.87 -17.47
N GLN A 307 4.86 21.98 -18.47
CA GLN A 307 4.72 22.36 -19.88
C GLN A 307 3.27 22.48 -20.36
N LEU A 308 2.31 21.89 -19.63
CA LEU A 308 0.89 21.89 -19.98
C LEU A 308 0.13 23.07 -19.37
N ILE A 309 0.71 23.75 -18.37
CA ILE A 309 0.20 25.00 -17.82
C ILE A 309 0.82 26.13 -18.64
N PRO A 310 0.06 26.89 -19.45
CA PRO A 310 0.61 28.01 -20.19
C PRO A 310 1.14 29.07 -19.20
N ASP A 311 2.35 29.57 -19.43
CA ASP A 311 2.86 30.78 -18.77
C ASP A 311 1.90 31.95 -19.05
N ASP A 312 0.99 32.24 -18.12
CA ASP A 312 0.19 33.48 -18.16
C ASP A 312 1.00 34.67 -17.63
N THR A 313 2.25 34.80 -18.10
CA THR A 313 3.13 35.94 -17.86
C THR A 313 3.29 36.84 -19.08
N SER A 314 2.30 36.86 -19.97
CA SER A 314 2.19 37.87 -21.03
C SER A 314 0.83 38.57 -21.03
N ARG A 315 0.42 39.09 -19.88
CA ARG A 315 -0.62 40.15 -19.79
C ARG A 315 -0.23 41.22 -18.80
N THR A 316 0.88 41.91 -19.05
CA THR A 316 0.97 43.35 -18.81
C THR A 316 2.13 43.93 -19.61
N ILE A 317 1.93 45.16 -20.12
CA ILE A 317 2.85 46.03 -20.86
C ILE A 317 2.83 45.83 -22.39
N SER A 318 1.81 46.41 -23.04
CA SER A 318 1.93 47.67 -23.81
C SER A 318 0.57 48.10 -24.35
#